data_AF-A0A9W7IU00-F1
#
_entry.id   AF-A0A9W7IU00-F1
#
_cell.length_a   1.000
_cell.length_b   1.000
_cell.length_c   1.000
_cell.angle_alpha   90.00
_cell.angle_beta   90.00
_cell.angle_gamma   90.00
#
_symmetry.space_group_name_H-M   'P 1'
#
loop_
_entity.id
_entity.type
_entity.pdbx_description
1 polymer ?
#
loop_
_entity_poly.entity_id
_entity_poly.type
_entity_poly.pdbx_seq_one_letter_code
_entity_poly.pdbx_strand_id
1 'polypeptide(L)'
;MSRVGWDVVCRPRHLGGLGVADLRIKNKALLSKWMWRYAQDCDSLWRRLITAKYGVNIQWWRFNTENLSAMSGVWKQIVLNSCDISIEHHMGMAGFQWKIGNGKMVLFWFDPWVTQQPLKDIYPRLFMLSINKLAWIHDYVVGGMLEHGQWTSFFRRQLRGFELDRLHGLQELVRGVPLWEARQDMLIWRADAHGIFSVKALSKLLLMDKFGDDDLGDCFAWNVLVPPKVQAFLWFIWLRRLPTADFLRHRGLSLSAEQRRCSWCELSEESIAHLFYECPNVLQYWVWLRNWWNVSTPFPVSFTDFFVEHLHCPFMGSMKRLWVACVSALLWSLWLARNERIFRGKCLTMEEICFLVKLRSFYWIKVGVEGESLSEAIWWTCPSTHVFSVAGKKVRRGVFWQPPVMGVLKFNIDGVARGKPGPAGFGGVMRDGECRILGLFSGPLGVMDSNVAEIRAIAFSLSLVVEGSWRHQCLITESDSQVALSWVTRSAKRPWRLWDVFMAIDQARQVTYELQFCYVPREANGFSDVLAKEGVDRVSLFVACL
;
A
#
# COMPACT_ATOMS: atom_id res chain seq x y z
N MET A 1 -35.73 8.13 -6.22
CA MET A 1 -34.63 8.74 -5.44
C MET A 1 -33.68 7.65 -4.97
N SER A 2 -32.36 7.82 -5.11
CA SER A 2 -31.38 6.85 -4.60
C SER A 2 -31.33 6.87 -3.06
N ARG A 3 -31.20 5.68 -2.43
CA ARG A 3 -31.18 5.54 -0.96
C ARG A 3 -29.88 6.06 -0.33
N VAL A 4 -28.79 5.98 -1.09
CA VAL A 4 -27.43 6.36 -0.69
C VAL A 4 -26.89 7.36 -1.73
N GLY A 5 -26.17 8.39 -1.27
CA GLY A 5 -25.53 9.37 -2.15
C GLY A 5 -24.40 8.75 -2.99
N TRP A 6 -24.18 9.26 -4.20
CA TRP A 6 -23.20 8.71 -5.13
C TRP A 6 -21.77 8.72 -4.57
N ASP A 7 -21.41 9.73 -3.77
CA ASP A 7 -20.10 9.80 -3.14
C ASP A 7 -19.84 8.64 -2.17
N VAL A 8 -20.84 8.26 -1.37
CA VAL A 8 -20.75 7.11 -0.45
C VAL A 8 -20.71 5.78 -1.23
N VAL A 9 -21.45 5.69 -2.35
CA VAL A 9 -21.38 4.52 -3.24
C VAL A 9 -19.97 4.36 -3.83
N CYS A 10 -19.34 5.47 -4.24
CA CYS A 10 -18.01 5.45 -4.84
C CYS A 10 -16.86 5.32 -3.84
N ARG A 11 -17.12 5.45 -2.54
CA ARG A 11 -16.10 5.20 -1.51
C ARG A 11 -15.59 3.76 -1.64
N PRO A 12 -14.27 3.52 -1.46
CA PRO A 12 -13.71 2.18 -1.35
C PRO A 12 -14.39 1.37 -0.23
N ARG A 13 -14.42 0.04 -0.36
CA ARG A 13 -15.04 -0.85 0.64
C ARG A 13 -14.42 -0.73 2.03
N HIS A 14 -13.09 -0.59 2.10
CA HIS A 14 -12.36 -0.39 3.35
C HIS A 14 -12.61 0.98 4.00
N LEU A 15 -13.28 1.91 3.30
CA LEU A 15 -13.75 3.20 3.82
C LEU A 15 -15.29 3.24 3.86
N GLY A 16 -15.93 2.08 4.06
CA GLY A 16 -17.37 1.96 4.24
C GLY A 16 -18.25 2.16 3.00
N GLY A 17 -17.69 2.28 1.79
CA GLY A 17 -18.46 2.41 0.55
C GLY A 17 -18.72 1.11 -0.20
N LEU A 18 -19.37 1.19 -1.37
CA LEU A 18 -19.65 0.01 -2.22
C LEU A 18 -18.44 -0.39 -3.09
N GLY A 19 -17.48 0.52 -3.26
CA GLY A 19 -16.30 0.33 -4.11
C GLY A 19 -16.57 0.52 -5.60
N VAL A 20 -17.66 1.19 -5.97
CA VAL A 20 -17.92 1.57 -7.37
C VAL A 20 -16.91 2.63 -7.78
N ALA A 21 -16.35 2.51 -8.99
CA ALA A 21 -15.35 3.46 -9.45
C ALA A 21 -15.98 4.85 -9.70
N ASP A 22 -15.45 5.89 -9.03
CA ASP A 22 -15.76 7.28 -9.36
C ASP A 22 -15.15 7.61 -10.74
N LEU A 23 -16.01 7.69 -11.75
CA LEU A 23 -15.58 7.96 -13.14
C LEU A 23 -14.91 9.32 -13.29
N ARG A 24 -15.23 10.33 -12.47
CA ARG A 24 -14.59 11.65 -12.52
C ARG A 24 -13.14 11.56 -12.06
N ILE A 25 -12.91 10.91 -10.92
CA ILE A 25 -11.56 10.63 -10.43
C ILE A 25 -10.81 9.74 -11.41
N LYS A 26 -11.48 8.75 -12.00
CA LYS A 26 -10.83 7.86 -12.93
C LYS A 26 -10.43 8.54 -14.22
N ASN A 27 -11.28 9.44 -14.73
CA ASN A 27 -10.97 10.30 -15.87
C ASN A 27 -9.79 11.22 -15.58
N LYS A 28 -9.76 11.89 -14.43
CA LYS A 28 -8.61 12.71 -14.00
C LYS A 28 -7.31 11.91 -14.05
N ALA A 29 -7.30 10.72 -13.45
CA ALA A 29 -6.12 9.86 -13.45
C ALA A 29 -5.73 9.34 -14.85
N LEU A 30 -6.69 9.09 -15.72
CA LEU A 30 -6.44 8.70 -17.12
C LEU A 30 -5.83 9.85 -17.92
N LEU A 31 -6.32 11.08 -17.73
CA LEU A 31 -5.74 12.28 -18.35
C LEU A 31 -4.31 12.51 -17.84
N SER A 32 -4.06 12.36 -16.54
CA SER A 32 -2.73 12.47 -15.94
C SER A 32 -1.73 11.42 -16.46
N LYS A 33 -2.20 10.28 -16.99
CA LYS A 33 -1.31 9.32 -17.67
C LYS A 33 -0.55 9.96 -18.83
N TRP A 34 -1.16 10.94 -19.51
CA TRP A 34 -0.50 11.65 -20.61
C TRP A 34 0.61 12.57 -20.11
N MET A 35 0.53 13.10 -18.89
CA MET A 35 1.64 13.85 -18.27
C MET A 35 2.86 12.96 -18.13
N TRP A 36 2.67 11.76 -17.55
CA TRP A 36 3.73 10.77 -17.40
C TRP A 36 4.32 10.33 -18.74
N ARG A 37 3.45 10.00 -19.70
CA ARG A 37 3.89 9.60 -21.05
C ARG A 37 4.61 10.72 -21.78
N TYR A 38 4.19 11.97 -21.60
CA TYR A 38 4.88 13.09 -22.21
C TYR A 38 6.28 13.24 -21.65
N ALA A 39 6.49 13.02 -20.36
CA ALA A 39 7.84 13.02 -19.79
C ALA A 39 8.70 11.86 -20.32
N GLN A 40 8.16 10.64 -20.40
CA GLN A 40 8.92 9.42 -20.71
C GLN A 40 9.09 9.12 -22.20
N ASP A 41 8.07 9.34 -23.03
CA ASP A 41 8.04 8.91 -24.43
C ASP A 41 8.71 9.96 -25.36
N CYS A 42 9.97 10.36 -25.09
CA CYS A 42 10.63 11.49 -25.78
C CYS A 42 10.66 11.42 -27.30
N ASP A 43 10.92 10.23 -27.83
CA ASP A 43 11.12 10.05 -29.27
C ASP A 43 9.81 9.75 -30.02
N SER A 44 8.71 9.62 -29.29
CA SER A 44 7.42 9.26 -29.87
C SER A 44 6.88 10.35 -30.79
N LEU A 45 6.28 9.94 -31.91
CA LEU A 45 5.76 10.85 -32.93
C LEU A 45 4.71 11.83 -32.36
N TRP A 46 3.82 11.33 -31.50
CA TRP A 46 2.76 12.15 -30.91
C TRP A 46 3.34 13.25 -30.02
N ARG A 47 4.39 12.96 -29.25
CA ARG A 47 5.05 13.97 -28.41
C ARG A 47 5.73 15.01 -29.28
N ARG A 48 6.50 14.60 -30.30
CA ARG A 48 7.13 15.52 -31.26
C ARG A 48 6.11 16.45 -31.92
N LEU A 49 4.96 15.93 -32.34
CA LEU A 49 3.88 16.72 -32.92
C LEU A 49 3.33 17.77 -31.93
N ILE A 50 3.03 17.35 -30.70
CA ILE A 50 2.53 18.24 -29.65
C ILE A 50 3.53 19.36 -29.35
N THR A 51 4.80 18.98 -29.17
CA THR A 51 5.91 19.91 -28.93
C THR A 51 6.07 20.91 -30.08
N ALA A 52 6.02 20.45 -31.34
CA ALA A 52 6.13 21.33 -32.51
C ALA A 52 4.95 22.31 -32.61
N LYS A 53 3.74 21.88 -32.23
CA LYS A 53 2.53 22.69 -32.34
C LYS A 53 2.34 23.68 -31.19
N TYR A 54 2.68 23.28 -29.97
CA TYR A 54 2.36 24.03 -28.75
C TYR A 54 3.60 24.52 -27.98
N GLY A 55 4.81 24.22 -28.47
CA GLY A 55 6.07 24.61 -27.83
C GLY A 55 6.46 23.69 -26.66
N VAL A 56 7.57 24.06 -26.00
CA VAL A 56 8.20 23.32 -24.91
C VAL A 56 8.28 24.20 -23.68
N ASN A 57 7.99 23.65 -22.52
CA ASN A 57 8.27 24.30 -21.24
C ASN A 57 9.80 24.28 -20.99
N ILE A 58 10.34 25.25 -20.23
CA ILE A 58 11.75 25.22 -19.77
C ILE A 58 12.11 23.82 -19.26
N GLN A 59 11.23 23.24 -18.44
CA GLN A 59 11.31 21.85 -18.05
C GLN A 59 10.68 21.00 -19.14
N TRP A 60 11.50 20.54 -20.08
CA TRP A 60 11.06 19.88 -21.32
C TRP A 60 10.10 18.70 -21.08
N TRP A 61 10.19 18.05 -19.92
CA TRP A 61 9.38 16.89 -19.52
C TRP A 61 7.98 17.28 -19.04
N ARG A 62 7.68 18.57 -18.88
CA ARG A 62 6.36 19.12 -18.57
C ARG A 62 5.72 19.76 -19.80
N PHE A 63 4.40 19.84 -19.79
CA PHE A 63 3.65 20.53 -20.83
C PHE A 63 3.94 22.03 -20.83
N ASN A 64 3.90 22.64 -22.01
CA ASN A 64 3.61 24.05 -22.09
C ASN A 64 2.15 24.29 -21.68
N THR A 65 1.93 25.17 -20.71
CA THR A 65 0.60 25.54 -20.21
C THR A 65 0.15 26.92 -20.70
N GLU A 66 0.97 27.59 -21.51
CA GLU A 66 0.66 28.90 -22.07
C GLU A 66 -0.30 28.78 -23.27
N ASN A 67 -1.07 29.85 -23.52
CA ASN A 67 -1.96 29.99 -24.67
C ASN A 67 -2.98 28.84 -24.87
N LEU A 68 -3.73 28.53 -23.79
CA LEU A 68 -4.77 27.47 -23.78
C LEU A 68 -5.86 27.62 -24.86
N SER A 69 -6.07 28.82 -25.42
CA SER A 69 -7.06 29.06 -26.47
C SER A 69 -6.63 28.50 -27.83
N ALA A 70 -5.31 28.41 -28.10
CA ALA A 70 -4.77 27.83 -29.34
C ALA A 70 -4.73 26.29 -29.33
N MET A 71 -4.99 25.67 -28.17
CA MET A 71 -4.92 24.22 -28.00
C MET A 71 -6.16 23.50 -28.56
N SER A 72 -5.97 22.31 -29.14
CA SER A 72 -7.08 21.46 -29.56
C SER A 72 -7.90 21.01 -28.35
N GLY A 73 -9.19 20.74 -28.54
CA GLY A 73 -10.10 20.42 -27.43
C GLY A 73 -9.59 19.30 -26.51
N VAL A 74 -9.08 18.20 -27.07
CA VAL A 74 -8.54 17.08 -26.30
C VAL A 74 -7.27 17.48 -25.54
N TRP A 75 -6.31 18.13 -26.22
CA TRP A 75 -5.05 18.56 -25.59
C TRP A 75 -5.30 19.57 -24.47
N LYS A 76 -6.20 20.52 -24.72
CA LYS A 76 -6.63 21.52 -23.75
C LYS A 76 -7.15 20.87 -22.47
N GLN A 77 -7.94 19.80 -22.55
CA GLN A 77 -8.42 19.09 -21.36
C GLN A 77 -7.31 18.39 -20.58
N ILE A 78 -6.30 17.83 -21.27
CA ILE A 78 -5.12 17.23 -20.61
C ILE A 78 -4.33 18.31 -19.85
N VAL A 79 -4.09 19.46 -20.48
CA VAL A 79 -3.37 20.58 -19.87
C VAL A 79 -4.18 21.18 -18.71
N LEU A 80 -5.48 21.41 -18.87
CA LEU A 80 -6.34 21.87 -17.78
C LEU A 80 -6.36 20.90 -16.60
N ASN A 81 -6.39 19.59 -16.85
CA ASN A 81 -6.28 18.58 -15.81
C ASN A 81 -4.94 18.66 -15.07
N SER A 82 -3.83 19.01 -15.74
CA SER A 82 -2.54 19.22 -15.07
C SER A 82 -2.51 20.44 -14.15
N CYS A 83 -3.35 21.45 -14.42
CA CYS A 83 -3.49 22.65 -13.59
C CYS A 83 -4.49 22.48 -12.44
N ASP A 84 -5.24 21.37 -12.39
CA ASP A 84 -6.16 21.08 -11.28
C ASP A 84 -5.36 20.86 -9.99
N ILE A 85 -5.77 21.53 -8.91
CA ILE A 85 -5.06 21.55 -7.62
C ILE A 85 -4.82 20.12 -7.08
N SER A 86 -5.81 19.24 -7.20
CA SER A 86 -5.67 17.84 -6.73
C SER A 86 -4.67 17.04 -7.58
N ILE A 87 -4.51 17.41 -8.85
CA ILE A 87 -3.57 16.76 -9.76
C ILE A 87 -2.17 17.35 -9.58
N GLU A 88 -2.01 18.67 -9.49
CA GLU A 88 -0.70 19.30 -9.27
C GLU A 88 -0.07 18.85 -7.95
N HIS A 89 -0.87 18.52 -6.93
CA HIS A 89 -0.35 17.96 -5.68
C HIS A 89 0.42 16.63 -5.89
N HIS A 90 -0.10 15.73 -6.74
CA HIS A 90 0.49 14.39 -6.96
C HIS A 90 1.32 14.26 -8.25
N MET A 91 1.05 15.10 -9.23
CA MET A 91 1.61 15.08 -10.59
C MET A 91 2.28 16.41 -10.96
N GLY A 92 2.45 17.32 -10.01
CA GLY A 92 3.29 18.51 -10.14
C GLY A 92 4.73 18.22 -9.73
N MET A 93 5.49 19.30 -9.51
CA MET A 93 6.92 19.23 -9.18
C MET A 93 7.23 18.36 -7.97
N ALA A 94 6.48 18.53 -6.88
CA ALA A 94 6.68 17.78 -5.65
C ALA A 94 6.39 16.28 -5.80
N GLY A 95 5.60 15.89 -6.81
CA GLY A 95 5.25 14.50 -7.11
C GLY A 95 6.33 13.73 -7.87
N PHE A 96 7.34 14.42 -8.41
CA PHE A 96 8.39 13.82 -9.23
C PHE A 96 9.79 14.05 -8.66
N GLN A 97 10.70 13.15 -9.01
CA GLN A 97 12.13 13.32 -8.77
C GLN A 97 12.92 12.74 -9.93
N TRP A 98 14.00 13.39 -10.33
CA TRP A 98 14.93 12.84 -11.30
C TRP A 98 15.94 11.93 -10.63
N LYS A 99 16.08 10.75 -11.19
CA LYS A 99 17.14 9.80 -10.90
C LYS A 99 18.25 10.01 -11.92
N ILE A 100 19.40 10.41 -11.41
CA ILE A 100 20.54 10.81 -12.24
C ILE A 100 21.25 9.59 -12.83
N GLY A 101 21.43 9.64 -14.15
CA GLY A 101 22.27 8.76 -14.96
C GLY A 101 23.47 9.57 -15.47
N ASN A 102 23.42 10.04 -16.71
CA ASN A 102 24.48 10.82 -17.34
C ASN A 102 24.32 12.34 -17.18
N GLY A 103 23.21 12.81 -16.58
CA GLY A 103 22.98 14.22 -16.28
C GLY A 103 22.67 15.10 -17.51
N LYS A 104 22.43 14.50 -18.68
CA LYS A 104 22.18 15.19 -19.96
C LYS A 104 20.73 15.63 -20.17
N MET A 105 19.83 15.18 -19.30
CA MET A 105 18.39 15.43 -19.45
C MET A 105 17.78 16.12 -18.21
N VAL A 106 18.60 16.51 -17.24
CA VAL A 106 18.16 17.13 -15.99
C VAL A 106 18.77 18.51 -15.80
N LEU A 107 17.93 19.52 -15.62
CA LEU A 107 18.36 20.89 -15.35
C LEU A 107 18.80 21.02 -13.90
N PHE A 108 20.04 21.47 -13.68
CA PHE A 108 20.64 21.55 -12.34
C PHE A 108 19.78 22.38 -11.37
N TRP A 109 19.30 23.54 -11.82
CA TRP A 109 18.57 24.49 -10.98
C TRP A 109 17.06 24.25 -10.92
N PHE A 110 16.44 23.80 -12.01
CA PHE A 110 15.00 23.78 -12.18
C PHE A 110 14.34 22.45 -11.83
N ASP A 111 15.07 21.33 -11.96
CA ASP A 111 14.51 20.01 -11.74
C ASP A 111 14.74 19.51 -10.30
N PRO A 112 13.81 18.72 -9.73
CA PRO A 112 14.00 18.12 -8.42
C PRO A 112 14.78 16.82 -8.60
N TRP A 113 16.08 16.82 -8.32
CA TRP A 113 16.93 15.64 -8.51
C TRP A 113 17.63 15.19 -7.23
N VAL A 114 18.20 16.12 -6.49
CA VAL A 114 18.84 15.85 -5.19
C VAL A 114 17.91 16.10 -4.00
N THR A 115 16.95 17.01 -4.18
CA THR A 115 15.98 17.44 -3.16
C THR A 115 14.55 17.29 -3.65
N GLN A 116 13.59 17.39 -2.72
CA GLN A 116 12.16 17.36 -3.05
C GLN A 116 11.68 18.59 -3.84
N GLN A 117 12.48 19.64 -3.87
CA GLN A 117 12.22 20.89 -4.55
C GLN A 117 13.42 21.26 -5.44
N PRO A 118 13.22 22.07 -6.48
CA PRO A 118 14.31 22.61 -7.30
C PRO A 118 15.36 23.37 -6.49
N LEU A 119 16.63 23.24 -6.87
CA LEU A 119 17.73 23.94 -6.20
C LEU A 119 17.62 25.47 -6.28
N LYS A 120 16.97 26.01 -7.33
CA LYS A 120 16.72 27.47 -7.43
C LYS A 120 15.85 28.01 -6.29
N ASP A 121 14.98 27.17 -5.73
CA ASP A 121 14.04 27.57 -4.67
C ASP A 121 14.71 27.44 -3.29
N ILE A 122 15.62 26.47 -3.14
CA ILE A 122 16.39 26.24 -1.92
C ILE A 122 17.59 27.21 -1.80
N TYR A 123 18.25 27.50 -2.92
CA TYR A 123 19.43 28.37 -3.01
C TYR A 123 19.20 29.57 -3.97
N PRO A 124 18.17 30.42 -3.74
CA PRO A 124 17.78 31.46 -4.68
C PRO A 124 18.88 32.49 -4.94
N ARG A 125 19.72 32.77 -3.92
CA ARG A 125 20.83 33.71 -4.06
C ARG A 125 21.92 33.19 -5.00
N LEU A 126 22.28 31.91 -4.88
CA LEU A 126 23.27 31.28 -5.76
C LEU A 126 22.70 31.19 -7.19
N PHE A 127 21.44 30.81 -7.33
CA PHE A 127 20.76 30.78 -8.63
C PHE A 127 20.76 32.15 -9.33
N MET A 128 20.49 33.24 -8.61
CA MET A 128 20.56 34.59 -9.16
C MET A 128 21.95 34.96 -9.70
N LEU A 129 23.00 34.48 -9.02
CA LEU A 129 24.40 34.75 -9.39
C LEU A 129 24.94 33.80 -10.45
N SER A 130 24.26 32.68 -10.72
CA SER A 130 24.67 31.72 -11.75
C SER A 130 24.75 32.38 -13.13
N ILE A 131 25.81 32.10 -13.86
CA ILE A 131 25.99 32.53 -15.25
C ILE A 131 24.92 31.85 -16.11
N ASN A 132 24.90 30.51 -16.09
CA ASN A 132 23.94 29.70 -16.82
C ASN A 132 22.85 29.17 -15.87
N LYS A 133 21.63 29.69 -16.02
CA LYS A 133 20.46 29.28 -15.23
C LYS A 133 19.81 28.00 -15.76
N LEU A 134 20.06 27.67 -17.01
CA LEU A 134 19.53 26.49 -17.71
C LEU A 134 20.63 25.44 -17.94
N ALA A 135 21.68 25.47 -17.14
CA ALA A 135 22.72 24.47 -17.18
C ALA A 135 22.16 23.10 -16.75
N TRP A 136 22.58 22.08 -17.48
CA TRP A 136 22.29 20.70 -17.16
C TRP A 136 23.23 20.21 -16.07
N ILE A 137 22.89 19.10 -15.41
CA ILE A 137 23.78 18.52 -14.40
C ILE A 137 25.15 18.17 -14.99
N HIS A 138 25.19 17.66 -16.22
CA HIS A 138 26.45 17.31 -16.88
C HIS A 138 27.41 18.50 -17.05
N ASP A 139 26.91 19.75 -17.05
CA ASP A 139 27.75 20.95 -17.19
C ASP A 139 28.53 21.28 -15.90
N TYR A 140 28.11 20.74 -14.76
CA TYR A 140 28.72 21.01 -13.45
C TYR A 140 29.76 19.96 -13.02
N VAL A 141 30.20 19.12 -13.97
CA VAL A 141 31.00 17.92 -13.70
C VAL A 141 32.45 18.14 -14.06
N VAL A 142 33.35 17.75 -13.17
CA VAL A 142 34.79 17.72 -13.42
C VAL A 142 35.31 16.32 -13.10
N GLY A 143 35.91 15.62 -14.06
CA GLY A 143 36.45 14.27 -13.84
C GLY A 143 35.40 13.16 -13.68
N GLY A 144 34.16 13.36 -14.14
CA GLY A 144 33.09 12.35 -14.07
C GLY A 144 32.31 12.30 -12.75
N MET A 145 32.66 13.16 -11.79
CA MET A 145 31.91 13.34 -10.54
C MET A 145 31.51 14.82 -10.36
N LEU A 146 30.44 15.04 -9.61
CA LEU A 146 30.10 16.36 -9.05
C LEU A 146 31.06 16.67 -7.88
N GLU A 147 32.36 16.71 -8.14
CA GLU A 147 33.39 17.01 -7.13
C GLU A 147 33.88 18.47 -7.21
N HIS A 148 34.70 18.86 -6.23
CA HIS A 148 35.23 20.19 -5.87
C HIS A 148 36.03 20.93 -6.98
N GLY A 149 35.53 20.96 -8.21
CA GLY A 149 35.94 21.95 -9.21
C GLY A 149 35.65 23.37 -8.73
N GLN A 150 36.27 24.36 -9.35
CA GLN A 150 36.08 25.78 -9.06
C GLN A 150 34.65 26.22 -9.44
N TRP A 151 33.64 25.84 -8.64
CA TRP A 151 32.25 26.24 -8.86
C TRP A 151 32.08 27.76 -8.78
N THR A 152 33.04 28.46 -8.17
CA THR A 152 33.17 29.91 -8.20
C THR A 152 33.16 30.50 -9.61
N SER A 153 33.67 29.76 -10.61
CA SER A 153 33.65 30.15 -12.03
C SER A 153 32.27 30.11 -12.67
N PHE A 154 31.30 29.40 -12.08
CA PHE A 154 29.92 29.34 -12.57
C PHE A 154 29.08 30.56 -12.17
N PHE A 155 29.64 31.48 -11.38
CA PHE A 155 28.96 32.68 -10.91
C PHE A 155 29.50 33.93 -11.60
N ARG A 156 28.60 34.90 -11.86
CA ARG A 156 28.89 36.14 -12.60
C ARG A 156 29.88 37.08 -11.89
N ARG A 157 30.20 36.80 -10.62
CA ARG A 157 31.19 37.52 -9.80
C ARG A 157 31.71 36.61 -8.70
N GLN A 158 32.80 37.02 -8.05
CA GLN A 158 33.26 36.40 -6.80
C GLN A 158 32.15 36.43 -5.73
N LEU A 159 32.00 35.31 -5.03
CA LEU A 159 31.02 35.14 -3.96
C LEU A 159 31.51 35.79 -2.65
N ARG A 160 30.58 36.35 -1.88
CA ARG A 160 30.85 36.89 -0.54
C ARG A 160 30.88 35.76 0.49
N GLY A 161 31.41 36.01 1.70
CA GLY A 161 31.54 34.99 2.76
C GLY A 161 30.27 34.16 2.99
N PHE A 162 29.14 34.81 3.27
CA PHE A 162 27.87 34.09 3.48
C PHE A 162 27.35 33.36 2.22
N GLU A 163 27.76 33.77 1.01
CA GLU A 163 27.40 33.10 -0.25
C GLU A 163 28.30 31.87 -0.48
N LEU A 164 29.56 31.92 -0.03
CA LEU A 164 30.47 30.78 0.00
C LEU A 164 29.99 29.71 0.98
N ASP A 165 29.50 30.09 2.17
CA ASP A 165 28.92 29.13 3.12
C ASP A 165 27.72 28.38 2.53
N ARG A 166 26.88 29.08 1.76
CA ARG A 166 25.75 28.48 1.03
C ARG A 166 26.24 27.56 -0.08
N LEU A 167 27.30 27.94 -0.79
CA LEU A 167 27.92 27.11 -1.83
C LEU A 167 28.48 25.82 -1.22
N HIS A 168 29.19 25.89 -0.09
CA HIS A 168 29.67 24.72 0.61
C HIS A 168 28.52 23.78 1.00
N GLY A 169 27.42 24.32 1.56
CA GLY A 169 26.24 23.51 1.86
C GLY A 169 25.63 22.83 0.63
N LEU A 170 25.64 23.50 -0.52
CA LEU A 170 25.19 22.91 -1.79
C LEU A 170 26.15 21.81 -2.28
N GLN A 171 27.46 22.05 -2.19
CA GLN A 171 28.49 21.07 -2.59
C GLN A 171 28.43 19.82 -1.72
N GLU A 172 28.22 19.97 -0.41
CA GLU A 172 27.96 18.85 0.51
C GLU A 172 26.70 18.07 0.13
N LEU A 173 25.62 18.78 -0.21
CA LEU A 173 24.35 18.17 -0.60
C LEU A 173 24.47 17.32 -1.87
N VAL A 174 25.27 17.76 -2.85
CA VAL A 174 25.47 17.04 -4.12
C VAL A 174 26.63 16.05 -4.08
N ARG A 175 27.42 16.04 -2.99
CA ARG A 175 28.61 15.20 -2.86
C ARG A 175 28.22 13.74 -3.02
N GLY A 176 29.02 13.02 -3.81
CA GLY A 176 28.85 11.57 -3.98
C GLY A 176 27.65 11.17 -4.82
N VAL A 177 27.07 12.07 -5.62
CA VAL A 177 26.15 11.69 -6.71
C VAL A 177 26.98 11.30 -7.94
N PRO A 178 27.13 10.00 -8.25
CA PRO A 178 27.92 9.56 -9.41
C PRO A 178 27.13 9.81 -10.70
N LEU A 179 27.87 10.17 -11.75
CA LEU A 179 27.34 10.18 -13.11
C LEU A 179 27.80 8.94 -13.85
N TRP A 180 26.88 8.33 -14.58
CA TRP A 180 27.06 7.08 -15.30
C TRP A 180 26.83 7.35 -16.77
N GLU A 181 27.90 7.54 -17.54
CA GLU A 181 27.81 7.91 -18.96
C GLU A 181 26.94 6.92 -19.78
N ALA A 182 27.00 5.63 -19.42
CA ALA A 182 26.24 4.55 -20.05
C ALA A 182 24.76 4.46 -19.60
N ARG A 183 24.31 5.24 -18.62
CA ARG A 183 22.93 5.21 -18.10
C ARG A 183 22.23 6.52 -18.39
N GLN A 184 21.00 6.44 -18.90
CA GLN A 184 20.16 7.62 -19.09
C GLN A 184 19.52 8.07 -17.77
N ASP A 185 19.27 9.37 -17.66
CA ASP A 185 18.48 9.94 -16.58
C ASP A 185 17.04 9.42 -16.63
N MET A 186 16.41 9.23 -15.46
CA MET A 186 15.04 8.70 -15.38
C MET A 186 14.18 9.58 -14.47
N LEU A 187 12.99 9.97 -14.95
CA LEU A 187 12.00 10.61 -14.10
C LEU A 187 11.27 9.56 -13.25
N ILE A 188 11.12 9.83 -11.95
CA ILE A 188 10.51 8.96 -10.95
C ILE A 188 9.26 9.63 -10.40
N TRP A 189 8.14 8.91 -10.38
CA TRP A 189 6.93 9.33 -9.70
C TRP A 189 6.96 8.90 -8.23
N ARG A 190 7.08 9.86 -7.32
CA ARG A 190 7.41 9.63 -5.89
C ARG A 190 6.29 8.93 -5.10
N ALA A 191 5.07 9.03 -5.60
CA ALA A 191 3.88 8.40 -5.03
C ALA A 191 3.86 6.87 -5.19
N ASP A 192 4.69 6.30 -6.05
CA ASP A 192 4.85 4.85 -6.21
C ASP A 192 6.19 4.37 -5.65
N ALA A 193 6.23 3.15 -5.10
CA ALA A 193 7.44 2.57 -4.51
C ALA A 193 8.54 2.25 -5.54
N HIS A 194 8.15 1.93 -6.78
CA HIS A 194 9.06 1.64 -7.89
C HIS A 194 9.27 2.87 -8.78
N GLY A 195 8.56 3.97 -8.50
CA GLY A 195 8.73 5.22 -9.22
C GLY A 195 7.92 5.30 -10.50
N ILE A 196 6.99 4.37 -10.72
CA ILE A 196 6.28 4.22 -11.98
C ILE A 196 4.84 4.69 -11.80
N PHE A 197 4.42 5.60 -12.67
CA PHE A 197 3.04 6.05 -12.70
C PHE A 197 2.06 4.91 -13.00
N SER A 198 0.97 4.85 -12.23
CA SER A 198 -0.21 4.06 -12.61
C SER A 198 -1.51 4.80 -12.35
N VAL A 199 -2.46 4.62 -13.26
CA VAL A 199 -3.82 5.16 -13.12
C VAL A 199 -4.50 4.61 -11.87
N LYS A 200 -4.18 3.37 -11.46
CA LYS A 200 -4.72 2.76 -10.24
C LYS A 200 -4.24 3.49 -8.99
N ALA A 201 -2.93 3.73 -8.88
CA ALA A 201 -2.35 4.40 -7.73
C ALA A 201 -2.83 5.85 -7.61
N LEU A 202 -2.80 6.62 -8.71
CA LEU A 202 -3.27 8.02 -8.67
C LEU A 202 -4.76 8.11 -8.31
N SER A 203 -5.61 7.22 -8.84
CA SER A 203 -7.02 7.22 -8.43
C SER A 203 -7.20 6.92 -6.94
N LYS A 204 -6.36 6.07 -6.34
CA LYS A 204 -6.41 5.81 -4.90
C LYS A 204 -6.05 7.08 -4.13
N LEU A 205 -4.98 7.77 -4.52
CA LEU A 205 -4.56 9.03 -3.89
C LEU A 205 -5.63 10.11 -3.98
N LEU A 206 -6.24 10.29 -5.16
CA LEU A 206 -7.33 11.26 -5.35
C LEU A 206 -8.60 10.90 -4.55
N LEU A 207 -8.88 9.61 -4.35
CA LEU A 207 -9.98 9.19 -3.46
C LEU A 207 -9.63 9.51 -2.00
N MET A 208 -8.38 9.30 -1.59
CA MET A 208 -7.91 9.64 -0.25
C MET A 208 -7.98 11.15 -0.01
N ASP A 209 -7.59 11.99 -0.97
CA ASP A 209 -7.73 13.45 -0.84
C ASP A 209 -9.20 13.89 -0.76
N LYS A 210 -10.09 13.24 -1.54
CA LYS A 210 -11.52 13.59 -1.60
C LYS A 210 -12.24 13.26 -0.29
N PHE A 211 -11.92 12.12 0.31
CA PHE A 211 -12.61 11.64 1.52
C PHE A 211 -11.84 11.92 2.80
N GLY A 212 -10.54 12.24 2.74
CA GLY A 212 -9.70 12.52 3.90
C GLY A 212 -9.71 11.39 4.93
N ASP A 213 -9.71 11.76 6.20
CA ASP A 213 -9.89 10.88 7.37
C ASP A 213 -11.38 10.67 7.74
N ASP A 214 -12.33 11.03 6.86
CA ASP A 214 -13.77 10.75 7.05
C ASP A 214 -14.03 9.25 6.81
N ASP A 215 -13.47 8.45 7.71
CA ASP A 215 -13.64 7.01 7.74
C ASP A 215 -15.03 6.72 8.26
N LEU A 216 -15.87 6.23 7.34
CA LEU A 216 -17.12 5.60 7.68
C LEU A 216 -16.88 4.35 8.54
N GLY A 217 -15.67 3.80 8.55
CA GLY A 217 -15.26 2.59 9.27
C GLY A 217 -15.24 1.38 8.33
N ASP A 218 -14.48 0.36 8.69
CA ASP A 218 -14.47 -0.92 7.98
C ASP A 218 -15.84 -1.58 8.11
N CYS A 219 -16.67 -1.41 7.08
CA CYS A 219 -18.02 -1.94 7.10
C CYS A 219 -17.98 -3.47 7.09
N PHE A 220 -18.39 -4.07 8.21
CA PHE A 220 -18.41 -5.52 8.42
C PHE A 220 -19.10 -6.29 7.28
N ALA A 221 -20.09 -5.67 6.62
CA ALA A 221 -20.90 -6.26 5.56
C ALA A 221 -20.07 -6.84 4.39
N TRP A 222 -18.87 -6.31 4.15
CA TRP A 222 -18.03 -6.75 3.02
C TRP A 222 -17.24 -8.04 3.27
N ASN A 223 -17.10 -8.44 4.52
CA ASN A 223 -16.30 -9.61 4.93
C ASN A 223 -17.17 -10.79 5.40
N VAL A 224 -18.49 -10.72 5.19
CA VAL A 224 -19.45 -11.76 5.59
C VAL A 224 -19.65 -12.81 4.48
N LEU A 225 -19.70 -14.09 4.87
CA LEU A 225 -20.03 -15.23 4.01
C LEU A 225 -21.53 -15.27 3.65
N VAL A 226 -21.98 -14.30 2.85
CA VAL A 226 -23.36 -14.20 2.37
C VAL A 226 -23.41 -13.75 0.91
N PRO A 227 -24.52 -13.98 0.18
CA PRO A 227 -24.67 -13.52 -1.19
C PRO A 227 -24.51 -12.00 -1.32
N PRO A 228 -24.01 -11.47 -2.46
CA PRO A 228 -23.79 -10.04 -2.65
C PRO A 228 -25.02 -9.15 -2.37
N LYS A 229 -26.24 -9.65 -2.68
CA LYS A 229 -27.49 -8.94 -2.35
C LYS A 229 -27.71 -8.76 -0.85
N VAL A 230 -27.26 -9.72 -0.04
CA VAL A 230 -27.35 -9.68 1.42
C VAL A 230 -26.25 -8.77 1.98
N GLN A 231 -25.03 -8.79 1.41
CA GLN A 231 -23.99 -7.82 1.77
C GLN A 231 -24.48 -6.38 1.55
N ALA A 232 -25.09 -6.07 0.40
CA ALA A 232 -25.68 -4.76 0.13
C ALA A 232 -26.80 -4.40 1.13
N PHE A 233 -27.61 -5.38 1.53
CA PHE A 233 -28.63 -5.19 2.57
C PHE A 233 -28.03 -4.86 3.94
N LEU A 234 -27.01 -5.61 4.38
CA LEU A 234 -26.30 -5.33 5.63
C LEU A 234 -25.63 -3.95 5.60
N TRP A 235 -25.07 -3.57 4.45
CA TRP A 235 -24.53 -2.23 4.23
C TRP A 235 -25.61 -1.13 4.36
N PHE A 236 -26.83 -1.37 3.88
CA PHE A 236 -27.94 -0.45 4.09
C PHE A 236 -28.40 -0.37 5.55
N ILE A 237 -28.34 -1.48 6.30
CA ILE A 237 -28.57 -1.44 7.76
C ILE A 237 -27.51 -0.56 8.42
N TRP A 238 -26.25 -0.81 8.09
CA TRP A 238 -25.09 -0.12 8.63
C TRP A 238 -25.16 1.40 8.41
N LEU A 239 -25.54 1.83 7.20
CA LEU A 239 -25.76 3.24 6.87
C LEU A 239 -27.08 3.84 7.41
N ARG A 240 -27.93 3.02 8.03
CA ARG A 240 -29.32 3.36 8.40
C ARG A 240 -30.17 3.87 7.22
N ARG A 241 -30.08 3.21 6.07
CA ARG A 241 -30.75 3.59 4.80
C ARG A 241 -31.72 2.53 4.26
N LEU A 242 -32.16 1.59 5.09
CA LEU A 242 -33.27 0.71 4.73
C LEU A 242 -34.59 1.51 4.67
N PRO A 243 -35.55 1.11 3.82
CA PRO A 243 -36.84 1.79 3.69
C PRO A 243 -37.79 1.43 4.83
N THR A 244 -37.38 1.69 6.06
CA THR A 244 -38.23 1.66 7.26
C THR A 244 -39.13 2.91 7.30
N ALA A 245 -40.23 2.84 8.05
CA ALA A 245 -41.19 3.94 8.11
C ALA A 245 -40.56 5.29 8.52
N ASP A 246 -39.66 5.27 9.52
CA ASP A 246 -38.92 6.46 9.96
C ASP A 246 -38.08 7.09 8.83
N PHE A 247 -37.34 6.28 8.08
CA PHE A 247 -36.51 6.71 6.96
C PHE A 247 -37.34 7.25 5.79
N LEU A 248 -38.45 6.59 5.47
CA LEU A 248 -39.37 7.04 4.42
C LEU A 248 -40.00 8.39 4.78
N ARG A 249 -40.40 8.59 6.05
CA ARG A 249 -40.90 9.88 6.53
C ARG A 249 -39.84 10.98 6.44
N HIS A 250 -38.59 10.68 6.85
CA HIS A 250 -37.48 11.63 6.70
C HIS A 250 -37.22 11.98 5.23
N ARG A 251 -37.60 11.12 4.28
CA ARG A 251 -37.53 11.37 2.84
C ARG A 251 -38.76 12.10 2.28
N GLY A 252 -39.71 12.49 3.12
CA GLY A 252 -40.90 13.26 2.74
C GLY A 252 -42.10 12.40 2.30
N LEU A 253 -42.10 11.09 2.56
CA LEU A 253 -43.32 10.28 2.34
C LEU A 253 -44.30 10.46 3.50
N SER A 254 -45.52 10.84 3.16
CA SER A 254 -46.65 10.88 4.10
C SER A 254 -47.15 9.46 4.38
N LEU A 255 -46.99 9.00 5.61
CA LEU A 255 -47.47 7.70 6.09
C LEU A 255 -48.55 7.90 7.16
N SER A 256 -49.61 7.10 7.10
CA SER A 256 -50.66 7.10 8.14
C SER A 256 -50.10 6.67 9.50
N ALA A 257 -50.85 6.91 10.58
CA ALA A 257 -50.44 6.49 11.93
C ALA A 257 -50.25 4.96 12.05
N GLU A 258 -51.00 4.17 11.29
CA GLU A 258 -50.89 2.71 11.23
C GLU A 258 -49.66 2.29 10.42
N GLN A 259 -49.43 2.91 9.26
CA GLN A 259 -48.29 2.63 8.38
C GLN A 259 -46.92 2.98 9.01
N ARG A 260 -46.92 3.85 10.04
CA ARG A 260 -45.72 4.17 10.80
C ARG A 260 -45.33 3.11 11.83
N ARG A 261 -46.25 2.24 12.24
CA ARG A 261 -45.99 1.30 13.32
C ARG A 261 -45.19 0.11 12.83
N CYS A 262 -44.39 -0.45 13.73
CA CYS A 262 -43.63 -1.67 13.50
C CYS A 262 -44.57 -2.82 13.11
N SER A 263 -44.26 -3.51 12.01
CA SER A 263 -45.08 -4.63 11.53
C SER A 263 -45.10 -5.84 12.47
N TRP A 264 -44.22 -5.88 13.48
CA TRP A 264 -44.16 -7.01 14.41
C TRP A 264 -45.01 -6.79 15.65
N CYS A 265 -44.88 -5.64 16.30
CA CYS A 265 -45.57 -5.33 17.55
C CYS A 265 -46.78 -4.42 17.38
N GLU A 266 -46.84 -3.61 16.30
CA GLU A 266 -47.90 -2.62 16.03
C GLU A 266 -48.06 -1.55 17.13
N LEU A 267 -47.08 -1.43 18.04
CA LEU A 267 -47.09 -0.52 19.19
C LEU A 267 -46.16 0.68 19.01
N SER A 268 -44.94 0.48 18.49
CA SER A 268 -43.91 1.52 18.35
C SER A 268 -43.69 1.93 16.89
N GLU A 269 -43.12 3.10 16.64
CA GLU A 269 -42.71 3.49 15.27
C GLU A 269 -41.63 2.55 14.73
N GLU A 270 -41.73 2.21 13.44
CA GLU A 270 -40.75 1.34 12.78
C GLU A 270 -39.45 2.12 12.50
N SER A 271 -38.40 1.74 13.22
CA SER A 271 -37.00 2.11 12.94
C SER A 271 -36.17 0.84 12.68
N ILE A 272 -34.97 0.99 12.14
CA ILE A 272 -34.06 -0.16 11.95
C ILE A 272 -33.73 -0.84 13.29
N ALA A 273 -33.47 -0.05 14.35
CA ALA A 273 -33.14 -0.57 15.66
C ALA A 273 -34.32 -1.37 16.26
N HIS A 274 -35.53 -0.82 16.17
CA HIS A 274 -36.72 -1.49 16.64
C HIS A 274 -37.06 -2.74 15.81
N LEU A 275 -36.99 -2.62 14.48
CA LEU A 275 -37.34 -3.71 13.55
C LEU A 275 -36.47 -4.95 13.73
N PHE A 276 -35.18 -4.77 14.05
CA PHE A 276 -34.23 -5.89 14.11
C PHE A 276 -33.79 -6.27 15.51
N TYR A 277 -33.97 -5.43 16.53
CA TYR A 277 -33.44 -5.71 17.87
C TYR A 277 -34.38 -5.32 19.01
N GLU A 278 -34.90 -4.09 19.05
CA GLU A 278 -35.62 -3.58 20.24
C GLU A 278 -37.09 -4.05 20.32
N CYS A 279 -37.66 -4.56 19.22
CA CYS A 279 -39.04 -5.05 19.22
C CYS A 279 -39.18 -6.32 20.08
N PRO A 280 -40.11 -6.37 21.05
CA PRO A 280 -40.34 -7.55 21.90
C PRO A 280 -40.61 -8.83 21.09
N ASN A 281 -41.42 -8.72 20.03
CA ASN A 281 -41.75 -9.83 19.15
C ASN A 281 -40.58 -10.29 18.27
N VAL A 282 -39.48 -9.52 18.23
CA VAL A 282 -38.25 -9.87 17.50
C VAL A 282 -37.20 -10.49 18.46
N LEU A 283 -37.19 -10.10 19.74
CA LEU A 283 -36.26 -10.62 20.75
C LEU A 283 -36.31 -12.15 20.87
N GLN A 284 -37.48 -12.77 20.71
CA GLN A 284 -37.62 -14.23 20.72
C GLN A 284 -36.75 -14.93 19.66
N TYR A 285 -36.52 -14.31 18.48
CA TYR A 285 -35.67 -14.90 17.44
C TYR A 285 -34.19 -14.83 17.82
N TRP A 286 -33.78 -13.80 18.54
CA TRP A 286 -32.43 -13.71 19.09
C TRP A 286 -32.18 -14.73 20.19
N VAL A 287 -33.16 -14.93 21.09
CA VAL A 287 -33.11 -16.00 22.09
C VAL A 287 -32.98 -17.36 21.41
N TRP A 288 -33.81 -17.63 20.40
CA TRP A 288 -33.74 -18.86 19.62
C TRP A 288 -32.37 -19.05 18.93
N LEU A 289 -31.83 -18.03 18.27
CA LEU A 289 -30.56 -18.12 17.55
C LEU A 289 -29.41 -18.46 18.51
N ARG A 290 -29.40 -17.86 19.70
CA ARG A 290 -28.41 -18.18 20.75
C ARG A 290 -28.57 -19.59 21.28
N ASN A 291 -29.79 -20.06 21.50
CA ASN A 291 -30.04 -21.45 21.92
C ASN A 291 -29.57 -22.44 20.85
N TRP A 292 -29.81 -22.14 19.56
CA TRP A 292 -29.33 -22.96 18.44
C TRP A 292 -27.80 -23.06 18.39
N TRP A 293 -27.09 -22.05 18.88
CA TRP A 293 -25.62 -22.00 18.93
C TRP A 293 -25.02 -22.29 20.30
N ASN A 294 -25.84 -22.57 21.31
CA ASN A 294 -25.42 -22.74 22.70
C ASN A 294 -24.61 -21.53 23.26
N VAL A 295 -25.08 -20.31 22.99
CA VAL A 295 -24.43 -19.06 23.43
C VAL A 295 -25.16 -18.47 24.65
N SER A 296 -24.42 -18.28 25.75
CA SER A 296 -24.97 -17.77 27.02
C SER A 296 -24.61 -16.32 27.34
N THR A 297 -24.07 -15.55 26.38
CA THR A 297 -23.63 -14.17 26.63
C THR A 297 -24.82 -13.21 26.83
N PRO A 298 -24.68 -12.17 27.68
CA PRO A 298 -25.71 -11.14 27.87
C PRO A 298 -26.14 -10.47 26.55
N PHE A 299 -27.37 -9.93 26.54
CA PHE A 299 -27.83 -9.09 25.43
C PHE A 299 -27.10 -7.74 25.45
N PRO A 300 -26.64 -7.22 24.29
CA PRO A 300 -26.20 -5.84 24.18
C PRO A 300 -27.26 -4.83 24.66
N VAL A 301 -26.80 -3.73 25.24
CA VAL A 301 -27.67 -2.68 25.80
C VAL A 301 -28.36 -1.88 24.70
N SER A 302 -27.69 -1.70 23.55
CA SER A 302 -28.24 -0.98 22.41
C SER A 302 -28.01 -1.68 21.06
N PHE A 303 -28.80 -1.28 20.07
CA PHE A 303 -28.59 -1.68 18.67
C PHE A 303 -27.21 -1.28 18.15
N THR A 304 -26.69 -0.12 18.57
CA THR A 304 -25.37 0.35 18.15
C THR A 304 -24.28 -0.58 18.68
N ASP A 305 -24.34 -0.99 19.96
CA ASP A 305 -23.37 -1.90 20.56
C ASP A 305 -23.37 -3.27 19.86
N PHE A 306 -24.56 -3.77 19.53
CA PHE A 306 -24.73 -5.01 18.77
C PHE A 306 -23.98 -4.99 17.42
N PHE A 307 -23.98 -3.84 16.73
CA PHE A 307 -23.32 -3.65 15.43
C PHE A 307 -21.83 -3.28 15.55
N VAL A 308 -21.45 -2.42 16.51
CA VAL A 308 -20.07 -1.94 16.69
C VAL A 308 -19.14 -3.07 17.14
N GLU A 309 -19.64 -4.06 17.88
CA GLU A 309 -18.88 -5.28 18.21
C GLU A 309 -18.89 -6.34 17.08
N HIS A 310 -19.40 -5.97 15.89
CA HIS A 310 -19.45 -6.75 14.65
C HIS A 310 -20.23 -8.06 14.78
N LEU A 311 -21.38 -8.01 15.47
CA LEU A 311 -22.31 -9.11 15.80
C LEU A 311 -21.88 -9.95 17.02
N HIS A 312 -21.65 -9.23 18.13
CA HIS A 312 -21.40 -9.69 19.52
C HIS A 312 -21.46 -11.21 19.71
N CYS A 313 -20.29 -11.86 19.80
CA CYS A 313 -20.20 -13.30 19.97
C CYS A 313 -18.93 -13.70 20.75
N PRO A 314 -18.96 -14.80 21.52
CA PRO A 314 -17.78 -15.31 22.21
C PRO A 314 -16.77 -16.01 21.27
N PHE A 315 -17.08 -16.12 19.98
CA PHE A 315 -16.31 -16.92 19.03
C PHE A 315 -15.22 -16.12 18.31
N MET A 316 -14.13 -16.80 17.91
CA MET A 316 -13.03 -16.26 17.11
C MET A 316 -12.82 -17.06 15.82
N GLY A 317 -12.06 -16.51 14.87
CA GLY A 317 -11.64 -17.20 13.64
C GLY A 317 -12.80 -17.71 12.78
N SER A 318 -12.75 -18.98 12.35
CA SER A 318 -13.78 -19.59 11.50
C SER A 318 -15.16 -19.62 12.16
N MET A 319 -15.23 -19.85 13.48
CA MET A 319 -16.50 -19.87 14.20
C MET A 319 -17.20 -18.51 14.20
N LYS A 320 -16.43 -17.41 14.34
CA LYS A 320 -16.98 -16.05 14.19
C LYS A 320 -17.58 -15.83 12.81
N ARG A 321 -16.91 -16.28 11.74
CA ARG A 321 -17.41 -16.14 10.36
C ARG A 321 -18.76 -16.85 10.16
N LEU A 322 -18.89 -18.06 10.67
CA LEU A 322 -20.14 -18.83 10.60
C LEU A 322 -21.27 -18.15 11.40
N TRP A 323 -20.99 -17.70 12.62
CA TRP A 323 -21.94 -16.98 13.47
C TRP A 323 -22.49 -15.74 12.76
N VAL A 324 -21.59 -14.91 12.22
CA VAL A 324 -21.92 -13.68 11.49
C VAL A 324 -22.80 -13.96 10.27
N ALA A 325 -22.59 -15.08 9.58
CA ALA A 325 -23.47 -15.51 8.48
C ALA A 325 -24.88 -15.92 8.96
N CYS A 326 -24.99 -16.62 10.09
CA CYS A 326 -26.28 -16.98 10.70
C CYS A 326 -27.06 -15.74 11.18
N VAL A 327 -26.37 -14.81 11.84
CA VAL A 327 -26.96 -13.53 12.24
C VAL A 327 -27.44 -12.74 11.02
N SER A 328 -26.63 -12.70 9.96
CA SER A 328 -27.02 -12.06 8.70
C SER A 328 -28.25 -12.73 8.05
N ALA A 329 -28.36 -14.06 8.17
CA ALA A 329 -29.52 -14.81 7.70
C ALA A 329 -30.77 -14.48 8.52
N LEU A 330 -30.65 -14.28 9.84
CA LEU A 330 -31.75 -13.82 10.68
C LEU A 330 -32.25 -12.43 10.25
N LEU A 331 -31.35 -11.45 10.16
CA LEU A 331 -31.71 -10.09 9.73
C LEU A 331 -32.40 -10.08 8.36
N TRP A 332 -31.84 -10.82 7.40
CA TRP A 332 -32.42 -10.93 6.07
C TRP A 332 -33.80 -11.62 6.08
N SER A 333 -33.98 -12.64 6.92
CA SER A 333 -35.24 -13.38 7.02
C SER A 333 -36.34 -12.54 7.65
N LEU A 334 -36.02 -11.79 8.72
CA LEU A 334 -36.94 -10.84 9.34
C LEU A 334 -37.34 -9.74 8.35
N TRP A 335 -36.39 -9.20 7.59
CA TRP A 335 -36.67 -8.20 6.57
C TRP A 335 -37.64 -8.69 5.50
N LEU A 336 -37.42 -9.91 4.98
CA LEU A 336 -38.31 -10.50 3.98
C LEU A 336 -39.70 -10.80 4.57
N ALA A 337 -39.77 -11.36 5.78
CA ALA A 337 -41.03 -11.66 6.44
C ALA A 337 -41.86 -10.39 6.69
N ARG A 338 -41.23 -9.30 7.14
CA ARG A 338 -41.85 -7.99 7.25
C ARG A 338 -42.42 -7.50 5.92
N ASN A 339 -41.67 -7.65 4.83
CA ASN A 339 -42.15 -7.24 3.50
C ASN A 339 -43.33 -8.10 3.00
N GLU A 340 -43.32 -9.42 3.23
CA GLU A 340 -44.46 -10.29 2.91
C GLU A 340 -45.71 -9.88 3.70
N ARG A 341 -45.56 -9.53 4.99
CA ARG A 341 -46.67 -9.06 5.82
C ARG A 341 -47.27 -7.76 5.27
N ILE A 342 -46.43 -6.79 4.93
CA ILE A 342 -46.92 -5.46 4.48
C ILE A 342 -47.48 -5.48 3.06
N PHE A 343 -46.82 -6.15 2.13
CA PHE A 343 -47.21 -6.06 0.71
C PHE A 343 -48.16 -7.16 0.26
N ARG A 344 -48.23 -8.28 0.99
CA ARG A 344 -49.03 -9.45 0.62
C ARG A 344 -49.94 -9.97 1.73
N GLY A 345 -49.94 -9.32 2.90
CA GLY A 345 -50.72 -9.75 4.06
C GLY A 345 -50.33 -11.12 4.62
N LYS A 346 -49.19 -11.68 4.20
CA LYS A 346 -48.76 -13.03 4.61
C LYS A 346 -47.92 -12.95 5.89
N CYS A 347 -48.42 -13.56 6.95
CA CYS A 347 -47.70 -13.72 8.22
C CYS A 347 -47.00 -15.08 8.25
N LEU A 348 -45.67 -15.07 8.36
CA LEU A 348 -44.88 -16.29 8.58
C LEU A 348 -44.83 -16.62 10.07
N THR A 349 -44.87 -17.90 10.41
CA THR A 349 -44.72 -18.35 11.80
C THR A 349 -43.26 -18.25 12.27
N MET A 350 -43.06 -18.37 13.58
CA MET A 350 -41.74 -18.42 14.19
C MET A 350 -40.93 -19.58 13.60
N GLU A 351 -41.53 -20.76 13.48
CA GLU A 351 -40.90 -21.98 12.97
C GLU A 351 -40.47 -21.80 11.51
N GLU A 352 -41.32 -21.20 10.66
CA GLU A 352 -41.00 -20.93 9.26
C GLU A 352 -39.81 -19.99 9.11
N ILE A 353 -39.78 -18.90 9.89
CA ILE A 353 -38.66 -17.95 9.86
C ILE A 353 -37.38 -18.61 10.37
N CYS A 354 -37.44 -19.31 11.50
CA CYS A 354 -36.31 -20.05 12.06
C CYS A 354 -35.76 -21.10 11.08
N PHE A 355 -36.63 -21.85 10.41
CA PHE A 355 -36.24 -22.78 9.35
C PHE A 355 -35.53 -22.08 8.19
N LEU A 356 -36.08 -20.96 7.71
CA LEU A 356 -35.46 -20.17 6.65
C LEU A 356 -34.09 -19.62 7.04
N VAL A 357 -33.90 -19.24 8.31
CA VAL A 357 -32.59 -18.81 8.81
C VAL A 357 -31.58 -19.95 8.72
N LYS A 358 -31.92 -21.14 9.22
CA LYS A 358 -31.04 -22.34 9.15
C LYS A 358 -30.70 -22.69 7.71
N LEU A 359 -31.71 -22.72 6.85
CA LEU A 359 -31.59 -23.07 5.43
C LEU A 359 -30.68 -22.08 4.69
N ARG A 360 -30.92 -20.77 4.84
CA ARG A 360 -30.15 -19.72 4.16
C ARG A 360 -28.70 -19.74 4.60
N SER A 361 -28.43 -19.74 5.91
CA SER A 361 -27.07 -19.73 6.43
C SER A 361 -26.29 -20.99 5.99
N PHE A 362 -26.92 -22.17 6.01
CA PHE A 362 -26.32 -23.41 5.52
C PHE A 362 -25.81 -23.27 4.08
N TYR A 363 -26.69 -22.87 3.15
CA TYR A 363 -26.33 -22.76 1.75
C TYR A 363 -25.32 -21.65 1.48
N TRP A 364 -25.38 -20.54 2.21
CA TRP A 364 -24.40 -19.46 2.05
C TRP A 364 -23.00 -19.90 2.48
N ILE A 365 -22.90 -20.63 3.60
CA ILE A 365 -21.64 -21.15 4.12
C ILE A 365 -21.10 -22.26 3.22
N LYS A 366 -21.96 -23.22 2.82
CA LYS A 366 -21.59 -24.33 1.94
C LYS A 366 -20.96 -23.86 0.63
N VAL A 367 -21.42 -22.73 0.09
CA VAL A 367 -20.85 -22.11 -1.12
C VAL A 367 -19.61 -21.27 -0.80
N GLY A 368 -19.61 -20.54 0.33
CA GLY A 368 -18.54 -19.61 0.67
C GLY A 368 -17.25 -20.24 1.23
N VAL A 369 -17.29 -21.53 1.59
CA VAL A 369 -16.17 -22.25 2.16
C VAL A 369 -15.77 -23.40 1.23
N GLU A 370 -15.01 -23.09 0.18
CA GLU A 370 -14.48 -24.10 -0.74
C GLU A 370 -13.50 -25.02 0.01
N GLY A 371 -13.82 -26.32 0.09
CA GLY A 371 -12.91 -27.36 0.58
C GLY A 371 -13.07 -27.78 2.04
N GLU A 372 -13.96 -27.16 2.84
CA GLU A 372 -14.26 -27.62 4.20
C GLU A 372 -15.54 -28.49 4.21
N SER A 373 -15.47 -29.67 4.83
CA SER A 373 -16.60 -30.59 4.97
C SER A 373 -17.59 -30.08 6.04
N LEU A 374 -18.65 -29.39 5.64
CA LEU A 374 -19.76 -29.03 6.52
C LEU A 374 -20.76 -30.19 6.64
N SER A 375 -20.85 -30.83 7.79
CA SER A 375 -21.88 -31.84 8.09
C SER A 375 -23.25 -31.16 8.21
N GLU A 376 -24.16 -31.55 7.32
CA GLU A 376 -25.56 -31.11 7.31
C GLU A 376 -26.29 -31.53 8.58
N ALA A 377 -26.08 -32.76 9.05
CA ALA A 377 -26.74 -33.28 10.25
C ALA A 377 -26.42 -32.47 11.51
N ILE A 378 -25.18 -32.00 11.64
CA ILE A 378 -24.74 -31.18 12.78
C ILE A 378 -25.26 -29.74 12.65
N TRP A 379 -25.38 -29.22 11.43
CA TRP A 379 -25.88 -27.86 11.20
C TRP A 379 -27.31 -27.67 11.69
N TRP A 380 -28.18 -28.65 11.45
CA TRP A 380 -29.58 -28.57 11.84
C TRP A 380 -29.78 -28.57 13.37
N THR A 381 -28.88 -29.17 14.13
CA THR A 381 -28.98 -29.31 15.59
C THR A 381 -28.22 -28.22 16.34
N CYS A 382 -26.90 -28.11 16.13
CA CYS A 382 -26.05 -27.13 16.83
C CYS A 382 -24.76 -26.82 16.04
N PRO A 383 -24.70 -25.70 15.31
CA PRO A 383 -23.54 -25.33 14.49
C PRO A 383 -22.26 -25.12 15.29
N SER A 384 -22.34 -24.80 16.59
CA SER A 384 -21.16 -24.55 17.42
C SER A 384 -20.36 -25.80 17.76
N THR A 385 -20.92 -26.99 17.54
CA THR A 385 -20.24 -28.28 17.74
C THR A 385 -19.41 -28.73 16.53
N HIS A 386 -19.38 -27.95 15.45
CA HIS A 386 -18.53 -28.21 14.29
C HIS A 386 -17.05 -27.97 14.61
N VAL A 387 -16.25 -29.05 14.63
CA VAL A 387 -14.79 -28.97 14.73
C VAL A 387 -14.21 -28.82 13.33
N PHE A 388 -13.70 -27.63 13.01
CA PHE A 388 -12.81 -27.48 11.86
C PHE A 388 -11.50 -28.22 12.15
N SER A 389 -11.32 -29.38 11.54
CA SER A 389 -10.01 -30.03 11.46
C SER A 389 -9.07 -29.11 10.67
N VAL A 390 -8.17 -28.41 11.36
CA VAL A 390 -7.09 -27.65 10.72
C VAL A 390 -6.06 -28.65 10.21
N ALA A 391 -6.29 -29.22 9.04
CA ALA A 391 -5.26 -29.92 8.29
C ALA A 391 -4.30 -28.86 7.72
N GLY A 392 -3.04 -28.77 8.20
CA GLY A 392 -2.06 -27.97 7.45
C GLY A 392 -0.72 -27.54 8.04
N LYS A 393 -0.32 -27.81 9.29
CA LYS A 393 1.08 -27.53 9.71
C LYS A 393 1.97 -28.76 9.53
N LYS A 394 2.46 -28.98 8.31
CA LYS A 394 3.61 -29.87 8.06
C LYS A 394 4.87 -29.21 8.63
N VAL A 395 5.40 -29.72 9.74
CA VAL A 395 6.80 -29.51 10.13
C VAL A 395 7.67 -30.23 9.10
N ARG A 396 8.42 -29.50 8.27
CA ARG A 396 9.40 -30.10 7.35
C ARG A 396 10.68 -30.41 8.14
N ARG A 397 11.14 -31.66 8.10
CA ARG A 397 12.44 -32.08 8.68
C ARG A 397 13.60 -31.68 7.75
N GLY A 398 14.66 -31.10 8.31
CA GLY A 398 16.06 -31.31 7.88
C GLY A 398 16.61 -30.45 6.73
N VAL A 399 16.55 -29.12 6.81
CA VAL A 399 17.34 -28.24 5.93
C VAL A 399 18.51 -27.67 6.74
N PHE A 400 19.75 -27.93 6.32
CA PHE A 400 20.97 -27.39 6.94
C PHE A 400 21.76 -26.57 5.94
N TRP A 401 22.47 -25.56 6.44
CA TRP A 401 23.42 -24.79 5.65
C TRP A 401 24.58 -25.66 5.15
N GLN A 402 25.07 -25.40 3.94
CA GLN A 402 26.20 -26.13 3.35
C GLN A 402 27.37 -25.18 3.05
N PRO A 403 28.61 -25.58 3.42
CA PRO A 403 29.80 -24.78 3.12
C PRO A 403 30.02 -24.63 1.60
N PRO A 404 30.69 -23.55 1.16
CA PRO A 404 31.14 -23.41 -0.22
C PRO A 404 32.26 -24.41 -0.55
N VAL A 405 32.56 -24.56 -1.84
CA VAL A 405 33.77 -25.29 -2.27
C VAL A 405 35.04 -24.57 -1.81
N MET A 406 36.14 -25.31 -1.68
CA MET A 406 37.44 -24.73 -1.26
C MET A 406 37.85 -23.57 -2.17
N GLY A 407 38.30 -22.47 -1.56
CA GLY A 407 38.71 -21.24 -2.27
C GLY A 407 37.57 -20.27 -2.61
N VAL A 408 36.32 -20.60 -2.24
CA VAL A 408 35.15 -19.72 -2.38
C VAL A 408 34.69 -19.28 -1.00
N LEU A 409 34.36 -17.99 -0.86
CA LEU A 409 33.75 -17.43 0.34
C LEU A 409 32.23 -17.44 0.23
N LYS A 410 31.56 -17.68 1.35
CA LYS A 410 30.10 -17.65 1.45
C LYS A 410 29.66 -16.73 2.57
N PHE A 411 28.81 -15.76 2.25
CA PHE A 411 28.33 -14.72 3.15
C PHE A 411 26.82 -14.83 3.32
N ASN A 412 26.38 -15.32 4.48
CA ASN A 412 24.98 -15.38 4.84
C ASN A 412 24.54 -14.06 5.45
N ILE A 413 23.46 -13.47 4.95
CA ILE A 413 22.96 -12.18 5.44
C ILE A 413 21.47 -12.26 5.78
N ASP A 414 21.03 -11.42 6.71
CA ASP A 414 19.62 -11.30 7.11
C ASP A 414 19.29 -9.89 7.58
N GLY A 415 18.04 -9.47 7.39
CA GLY A 415 17.52 -8.17 7.80
C GLY A 415 16.12 -8.26 8.40
N VAL A 416 15.98 -7.83 9.65
CA VAL A 416 14.74 -7.95 10.42
C VAL A 416 14.17 -6.59 10.81
N ALA A 417 12.84 -6.51 10.92
CA ALA A 417 12.13 -5.36 11.50
C ALA A 417 11.00 -5.82 12.42
N ARG A 418 10.87 -5.22 13.60
CA ARG A 418 9.78 -5.43 14.58
C ARG A 418 8.60 -4.48 14.28
N GLY A 419 7.96 -4.65 13.13
CA GLY A 419 6.84 -3.80 12.67
C GLY A 419 6.86 -3.56 11.16
N LYS A 420 5.90 -2.76 10.66
CA LYS A 420 5.81 -2.34 9.24
C LYS A 420 5.37 -0.87 9.11
N PRO A 421 6.27 0.11 9.27
CA PRO A 421 7.68 -0.01 9.64
C PRO A 421 7.87 -0.22 11.16
N GLY A 422 9.06 -0.65 11.60
CA GLY A 422 9.39 -0.80 13.02
C GLY A 422 10.90 -0.83 13.29
N PRO A 423 11.34 -0.93 14.56
CA PRO A 423 12.76 -1.06 14.91
C PRO A 423 13.40 -2.24 14.17
N ALA A 424 14.54 -1.98 13.53
CA ALA A 424 15.16 -2.88 12.57
C ALA A 424 16.64 -3.09 12.85
N GLY A 425 17.12 -4.26 12.44
CA GLY A 425 18.48 -4.72 12.61
C GLY A 425 18.88 -5.60 11.44
N PHE A 426 20.18 -5.78 11.30
CA PHE A 426 20.79 -6.55 10.22
C PHE A 426 22.03 -7.25 10.74
N GLY A 427 22.33 -8.37 10.11
CA GLY A 427 23.47 -9.18 10.50
C GLY A 427 23.90 -10.10 9.39
N GLY A 428 25.14 -10.57 9.50
CA GLY A 428 25.68 -11.51 8.55
C GLY A 428 26.95 -12.17 9.04
N VAL A 429 27.26 -13.31 8.42
CA VAL A 429 28.43 -14.12 8.71
C VAL A 429 29.05 -14.61 7.42
N MET A 430 30.37 -14.45 7.30
CA MET A 430 31.18 -14.89 6.18
C MET A 430 32.04 -16.08 6.59
N ARG A 431 32.02 -17.14 5.79
CA ARG A 431 32.71 -18.40 6.04
C ARG A 431 33.45 -18.91 4.80
N ASP A 432 34.52 -19.65 5.04
CA ASP A 432 35.25 -20.39 4.00
C ASP A 432 34.74 -21.84 3.86
N GLY A 433 35.41 -22.62 3.00
CA GLY A 433 35.08 -24.03 2.74
C GLY A 433 35.28 -24.95 3.94
N GLU A 434 36.11 -24.55 4.91
CA GLU A 434 36.34 -25.26 6.18
C GLU A 434 35.37 -24.81 7.30
N CYS A 435 34.35 -24.02 6.96
CA CYS A 435 33.37 -23.45 7.89
C CYS A 435 33.97 -22.48 8.93
N ARG A 436 35.20 -21.98 8.73
CA ARG A 436 35.79 -20.97 9.60
C ARG A 436 35.09 -19.63 9.37
N ILE A 437 34.70 -18.96 10.44
CA ILE A 437 34.11 -17.62 10.36
C ILE A 437 35.24 -16.62 10.13
N LEU A 438 35.27 -16.00 8.96
CA LEU A 438 36.26 -14.98 8.59
C LEU A 438 35.79 -13.56 8.91
N GLY A 439 34.47 -13.36 8.95
CA GLY A 439 33.87 -12.07 9.22
C GLY A 439 32.45 -12.23 9.74
N LEU A 440 32.05 -11.36 10.64
CA LEU A 440 30.68 -11.29 11.14
C LEU A 440 30.32 -9.84 11.50
N PHE A 441 29.05 -9.50 11.33
CA PHE A 441 28.54 -8.20 11.75
C PHE A 441 27.12 -8.30 12.29
N SER A 442 26.77 -7.34 13.14
CA SER A 442 25.42 -7.14 13.67
C SER A 442 25.27 -5.69 14.08
N GLY A 443 24.19 -5.02 13.66
CA GLY A 443 23.99 -3.62 14.01
C GLY A 443 22.55 -3.14 13.93
N PRO A 444 22.28 -1.93 14.46
CA PRO A 444 20.97 -1.30 14.36
C PRO A 444 20.79 -0.60 13.00
N LEU A 445 19.55 -0.59 12.51
CA LEU A 445 19.15 0.15 11.30
C LEU A 445 18.13 1.26 11.59
N GLY A 446 17.71 1.45 12.84
CA GLY A 446 16.65 2.40 13.19
C GLY A 446 15.27 1.86 12.82
N VAL A 447 14.37 2.70 12.31
CA VAL A 447 12.98 2.32 11.98
C VAL A 447 12.82 2.15 10.47
N MET A 448 12.55 0.93 10.01
CA MET A 448 12.31 0.62 8.59
C MET A 448 11.50 -0.68 8.40
N ASP A 449 11.23 -1.04 7.14
CA ASP A 449 10.63 -2.32 6.78
C ASP A 449 11.69 -3.41 6.64
N SER A 450 11.32 -4.67 6.88
CA SER A 450 12.22 -5.83 6.76
C SER A 450 12.88 -5.94 5.38
N ASN A 451 12.17 -5.66 4.28
CA ASN A 451 12.79 -5.68 2.94
C ASN A 451 13.92 -4.64 2.77
N VAL A 452 13.82 -3.50 3.46
CA VAL A 452 14.88 -2.47 3.44
C VAL A 452 16.06 -2.95 4.27
N ALA A 453 15.80 -3.58 5.42
CA ALA A 453 16.83 -4.16 6.27
C ALA A 453 17.63 -5.24 5.52
N GLU A 454 16.96 -6.12 4.79
CA GLU A 454 17.58 -7.15 3.95
C GLU A 454 18.55 -6.56 2.92
N ILE A 455 18.11 -5.54 2.18
CA ILE A 455 18.97 -4.90 1.17
C ILE A 455 20.16 -4.18 1.80
N ARG A 456 19.97 -3.55 2.96
CA ARG A 456 21.09 -2.92 3.69
C ARG A 456 22.09 -3.96 4.22
N ALA A 457 21.62 -5.15 4.62
CA ALA A 457 22.46 -6.30 4.95
C ALA A 457 23.33 -6.74 3.77
N ILE A 458 22.74 -6.85 2.57
CA ILE A 458 23.52 -7.13 1.35
C ILE A 458 24.56 -6.04 1.11
N ALA A 459 24.14 -4.77 1.08
CA ALA A 459 25.05 -3.66 0.78
C ALA A 459 26.25 -3.59 1.73
N PHE A 460 25.99 -3.76 3.04
CA PHE A 460 27.04 -3.73 4.05
C PHE A 460 27.97 -4.94 3.98
N SER A 461 27.44 -6.13 3.70
CA SER A 461 28.29 -7.32 3.50
C SER A 461 29.27 -7.13 2.34
N LEU A 462 28.84 -6.46 1.28
CA LEU A 462 29.69 -6.15 0.13
C LEU A 462 30.70 -5.04 0.44
N SER A 463 30.33 -4.01 1.22
CA SER A 463 31.30 -3.00 1.63
C SER A 463 32.42 -3.61 2.47
N LEU A 464 32.10 -4.52 3.40
CA LEU A 464 33.12 -5.28 4.16
C LEU A 464 34.07 -6.08 3.26
N VAL A 465 33.55 -6.69 2.20
CA VAL A 465 34.37 -7.46 1.24
C VAL A 465 35.29 -6.56 0.43
N VAL A 466 34.78 -5.41 -0.02
CA VAL A 466 35.51 -4.44 -0.85
C VAL A 466 36.60 -3.72 -0.05
N GLU A 467 36.29 -3.33 1.18
CA GLU A 467 37.23 -2.66 2.10
C GLU A 467 38.23 -3.63 2.73
N GLY A 468 37.84 -4.91 2.87
CA GLY A 468 38.69 -5.97 3.40
C GLY A 468 39.61 -6.62 2.37
N SER A 469 40.34 -7.64 2.82
CA SER A 469 41.31 -8.40 2.01
C SER A 469 40.67 -9.41 1.05
N TRP A 470 39.34 -9.39 0.88
CA TRP A 470 38.57 -10.45 0.22
C TRP A 470 38.06 -10.10 -1.18
N ARG A 471 38.23 -8.86 -1.65
CA ARG A 471 37.74 -8.40 -2.97
C ARG A 471 38.19 -9.26 -4.17
N HIS A 472 39.30 -9.98 -4.03
CA HIS A 472 39.88 -10.85 -5.07
C HIS A 472 39.47 -12.33 -4.95
N GLN A 473 38.63 -12.69 -3.98
CA GLN A 473 38.13 -14.06 -3.79
C GLN A 473 36.73 -14.21 -4.38
N CYS A 474 36.42 -15.41 -4.90
CA CYS A 474 35.08 -15.75 -5.37
C CYS A 474 34.10 -15.70 -4.18
N LEU A 475 32.95 -15.03 -4.36
CA LEU A 475 32.01 -14.73 -3.28
C LEU A 475 30.58 -15.15 -3.62
N ILE A 476 29.96 -15.91 -2.72
CA ILE A 476 28.53 -16.24 -2.76
C ILE A 476 27.83 -15.51 -1.60
N THR A 477 26.93 -14.58 -1.90
CA THR A 477 26.06 -13.95 -0.90
C THR A 477 24.71 -14.68 -0.86
N GLU A 478 24.35 -15.21 0.31
CA GLU A 478 23.11 -15.96 0.56
C GLU A 478 22.12 -15.16 1.41
N SER A 479 20.85 -15.13 1.01
CA SER A 479 19.74 -14.54 1.76
C SER A 479 18.50 -15.41 1.65
N ASP A 480 17.66 -15.41 2.68
CA ASP A 480 16.33 -16.05 2.64
C ASP A 480 15.22 -15.14 2.07
N SER A 481 15.57 -13.88 1.74
CA SER A 481 14.67 -12.92 1.14
C SER A 481 14.69 -12.99 -0.38
N GLN A 482 13.73 -13.74 -0.95
CA GLN A 482 13.52 -13.78 -2.39
C GLN A 482 13.24 -12.38 -2.98
N VAL A 483 12.62 -11.48 -2.19
CA VAL A 483 12.35 -10.10 -2.62
C VAL A 483 13.67 -9.34 -2.80
N ALA A 484 14.54 -9.36 -1.78
CA ALA A 484 15.84 -8.69 -1.81
C ALA A 484 16.72 -9.20 -2.96
N LEU A 485 16.84 -10.53 -3.09
CA LEU A 485 17.59 -11.16 -4.18
C LEU A 485 17.02 -10.78 -5.55
N SER A 486 15.69 -10.71 -5.68
CA SER A 486 15.07 -10.28 -6.95
C SER A 486 15.38 -8.82 -7.30
N TRP A 487 15.55 -7.94 -6.32
CA TRP A 487 15.92 -6.54 -6.53
C TRP A 487 17.38 -6.39 -6.94
N VAL A 488 18.29 -7.14 -6.30
CA VAL A 488 19.72 -7.08 -6.62
C VAL A 488 19.98 -7.65 -8.02
N THR A 489 19.31 -8.75 -8.39
CA THR A 489 19.47 -9.39 -9.70
C THR A 489 18.73 -8.69 -10.84
N ARG A 490 17.57 -8.07 -10.57
CA ARG A 490 16.73 -7.43 -11.60
C ARG A 490 16.53 -5.94 -11.30
N SER A 491 17.26 -5.09 -12.02
CA SER A 491 17.20 -3.62 -11.87
C SER A 491 15.78 -3.04 -11.99
N ALA A 492 14.93 -3.61 -12.85
CA ALA A 492 13.54 -3.17 -13.05
C ALA A 492 12.62 -3.35 -11.84
N LYS A 493 13.00 -4.18 -10.85
CA LYS A 493 12.20 -4.40 -9.64
C LYS A 493 12.64 -3.54 -8.44
N ARG A 494 13.73 -2.78 -8.57
CA ARG A 494 14.33 -2.01 -7.47
C ARG A 494 13.43 -0.85 -7.04
N PRO A 495 13.10 -0.72 -5.75
CA PRO A 495 12.48 0.50 -5.23
C PRO A 495 13.38 1.71 -5.43
N TRP A 496 12.85 2.82 -5.95
CA TRP A 496 13.66 3.99 -6.28
C TRP A 496 14.25 4.68 -5.04
N ARG A 497 13.58 4.56 -3.88
CA ARG A 497 14.01 5.17 -2.61
C ARG A 497 15.29 4.58 -2.03
N LEU A 498 15.71 3.41 -2.51
CA LEU A 498 16.94 2.72 -2.09
C LEU A 498 18.01 2.81 -3.18
N TRP A 499 17.90 3.77 -4.09
CA TRP A 499 18.79 3.87 -5.25
C TRP A 499 20.25 4.01 -4.85
N ASP A 500 20.53 4.84 -3.85
CA ASP A 500 21.84 5.00 -3.21
C ASP A 500 22.42 3.65 -2.78
N VAL A 501 21.62 2.83 -2.09
CA VAL A 501 22.03 1.50 -1.62
C VAL A 501 22.29 0.57 -2.80
N PHE A 502 21.44 0.60 -3.84
CA PHE A 502 21.66 -0.21 -5.05
C PHE A 502 22.86 0.25 -5.87
N MET A 503 23.23 1.54 -5.83
CA MET A 503 24.45 2.04 -6.47
C MET A 503 25.69 1.54 -5.76
N ALA A 504 25.70 1.55 -4.43
CA ALA A 504 26.78 0.94 -3.66
C ALA A 504 26.93 -0.57 -3.99
N ILE A 505 25.81 -1.30 -4.08
CA ILE A 505 25.82 -2.73 -4.47
C ILE A 505 26.36 -2.92 -5.90
N ASP A 506 25.87 -2.14 -6.87
CA ASP A 506 26.31 -2.23 -8.26
C ASP A 506 27.82 -1.90 -8.40
N GLN A 507 28.31 -0.91 -7.65
CA GLN A 507 29.73 -0.54 -7.62
C GLN A 507 30.58 -1.65 -7.00
N ALA A 508 30.16 -2.20 -5.85
CA ALA A 508 30.85 -3.33 -5.23
C ALA A 508 30.92 -4.53 -6.18
N ARG A 509 29.83 -4.83 -6.89
CA ARG A 509 29.78 -5.90 -7.88
C ARG A 509 30.78 -5.75 -9.03
N GLN A 510 31.17 -4.53 -9.40
CA GLN A 510 32.15 -4.30 -10.46
C GLN A 510 33.59 -4.59 -10.02
N VAL A 511 33.87 -4.48 -8.71
CA VAL A 511 35.23 -4.60 -8.16
C VAL A 511 35.46 -5.92 -7.41
N THR A 512 34.40 -6.65 -7.04
CA THR A 512 34.48 -7.97 -6.41
C THR A 512 34.62 -9.07 -7.47
N TYR A 513 35.65 -9.90 -7.33
CA TYR A 513 35.90 -11.03 -8.21
C TYR A 513 34.79 -12.11 -8.08
N GLU A 514 34.13 -12.45 -9.19
CA GLU A 514 33.12 -13.53 -9.28
C GLU A 514 32.03 -13.52 -8.17
N LEU A 515 31.30 -12.41 -8.03
CA LEU A 515 30.18 -12.30 -7.08
C LEU A 515 28.88 -12.98 -7.57
N GLN A 516 28.30 -13.85 -6.74
CA GLN A 516 27.00 -14.51 -6.95
C GLN A 516 26.01 -14.24 -5.80
N PHE A 517 24.72 -14.16 -6.13
CA PHE A 517 23.62 -14.03 -5.16
C PHE A 517 22.73 -15.26 -5.19
N CYS A 518 22.54 -15.91 -4.04
CA CYS A 518 21.83 -17.17 -3.92
C CYS A 518 20.72 -17.13 -2.87
N TYR A 519 19.62 -17.83 -3.14
CA TYR A 519 18.56 -18.05 -2.16
C TYR A 519 18.92 -19.22 -1.25
N VAL A 520 18.74 -19.04 0.05
CA VAL A 520 18.84 -20.11 1.05
C VAL A 520 17.53 -20.18 1.85
N PRO A 521 17.01 -21.36 2.20
CA PRO A 521 15.85 -21.45 3.08
C PRO A 521 16.16 -20.89 4.47
N ARG A 522 15.16 -20.31 5.14
CA ARG A 522 15.31 -19.67 6.46
C ARG A 522 15.92 -20.59 7.50
N GLU A 523 15.58 -21.88 7.46
CA GLU A 523 16.12 -22.90 8.36
C GLU A 523 17.65 -23.07 8.21
N ALA A 524 18.20 -22.76 7.03
CA ALA A 524 19.63 -22.77 6.74
C ALA A 524 20.29 -21.38 6.86
N ASN A 525 19.55 -20.32 7.20
CA ASN A 525 20.08 -18.96 7.42
C ASN A 525 20.08 -18.55 8.90
N GLY A 526 19.84 -19.49 9.82
CA GLY A 526 19.55 -19.20 11.23
C GLY A 526 20.61 -18.38 11.97
N PHE A 527 21.90 -18.51 11.61
CA PHE A 527 22.96 -17.73 12.27
C PHE A 527 22.86 -16.23 11.93
N SER A 528 22.56 -15.90 10.67
CA SER A 528 22.39 -14.50 10.26
C SER A 528 21.08 -13.91 10.80
N ASP A 529 20.00 -14.70 10.87
CA ASP A 529 18.73 -14.29 11.53
C ASP A 529 18.93 -13.96 13.02
N VAL A 530 19.78 -14.71 13.74
CA VAL A 530 20.17 -14.39 15.12
C VAL A 530 20.94 -13.07 15.17
N LEU A 531 21.97 -12.89 14.32
CA LEU A 531 22.76 -11.66 14.28
C LEU A 531 21.89 -10.43 13.92
N ALA A 532 20.92 -10.57 13.01
CA ALA A 532 20.02 -9.49 12.64
C ALA A 532 19.07 -9.12 13.79
N LYS A 533 18.53 -10.12 14.51
CA LYS A 533 17.69 -9.91 15.69
C LYS A 533 18.43 -9.24 16.83
N GLU A 534 19.67 -9.65 17.11
CA GLU A 534 20.54 -8.95 18.06
C GLU A 534 20.80 -7.51 17.61
N GLY A 535 20.97 -7.30 16.29
CA GLY A 535 21.22 -5.99 15.70
C GLY A 535 20.14 -4.97 16.04
N VAL A 536 18.87 -5.39 16.16
CA VAL A 536 17.75 -4.53 16.55
C VAL A 536 17.98 -3.88 17.92
N ASP A 537 18.59 -4.63 18.85
CA ASP A 537 18.77 -4.23 20.24
C ASP A 537 20.15 -3.60 20.51
N ARG A 538 21.04 -3.55 19.51
CA ARG A 538 22.39 -2.95 19.64
C ARG A 538 22.33 -1.42 19.57
N VAL A 539 23.19 -0.78 20.36
CA VAL A 539 23.37 0.69 20.33
C VAL A 539 24.29 1.13 19.18
N SER A 540 25.24 0.28 18.80
CA SER A 540 26.23 0.55 17.76
C SER A 540 26.47 -0.68 16.89
N LEU A 541 27.03 -0.44 15.71
CA LEU A 541 27.44 -1.47 14.78
C LEU A 541 28.60 -2.29 15.37
N PHE A 542 28.46 -3.62 15.33
CA PHE A 542 29.51 -4.58 15.66
C PHE A 542 30.01 -5.26 14.40
N VAL A 543 31.32 -5.28 14.23
CA VAL A 543 32.03 -5.96 13.15
C VAL A 543 33.22 -6.67 13.75
N ALA A 544 33.41 -7.94 13.38
CA ALA A 544 34.62 -8.70 13.69
C ALA A 544 35.10 -9.41 12.43
N CYS A 545 36.37 -9.22 12.09
CA CYS A 545 37.03 -9.73 10.89
C CYS A 545 38.37 -10.36 11.29
N LEU A 546 38.73 -11.49 10.67
CA LEU A 546 40.02 -12.17 10.84
C LEU A 546 41.06 -11.69 9.82
#